data_AF-A0A538TKE1-F1
#
_entry.id   AF-A0A538TKE1-F1
#
_cell.length_a   1.000
_cell.length_b   1.000
_cell.length_c   1.000
_cell.angle_alpha   90.00
_cell.angle_beta   90.00
_cell.angle_gamma   90.00
#
_symmetry.space_group_name_H-M   'P 1'
#
loop_
_entity.id
_entity.type
_entity.pdbx_description
1 polymer ?
#
loop_
_entity_poly.entity_id
_entity_poly.type
_entity_poly.pdbx_seq_one_letter_code
_entity_poly.pdbx_strand_id
1 'polypeptide(L)'
;GNGIAIAANKVGGIRATICMNPKQAELARRHNDANVLVLASAFTAPDDLIPILDTWFQTPFDGGRHARRVAQITEYERTHQHQ
;
A
#
# COMPACT_ATOMS: atom_id res chain seq x y z
N GLY A 1 -4.63 -3.20 -10.67
CA GLY A 1 -5.11 -1.83 -10.40
C GLY A 1 -6.26 -1.82 -9.40
N ASN A 2 -7.32 -1.05 -9.65
CA ASN A 2 -8.36 -0.78 -8.65
C ASN A 2 -9.06 -2.03 -8.09
N GLY A 3 -9.60 -2.91 -8.95
CA GLY A 3 -10.35 -4.08 -8.49
C GLY A 3 -9.54 -5.00 -7.56
N ILE A 4 -8.31 -5.32 -7.93
CA ILE A 4 -7.43 -6.16 -7.09
C ILE A 4 -7.02 -5.45 -5.79
N ALA A 5 -6.82 -4.13 -5.80
CA ALA A 5 -6.54 -3.38 -4.57
C ALA A 5 -7.76 -3.36 -3.63
N ILE A 6 -8.97 -3.16 -4.17
CA ILE A 6 -10.21 -3.20 -3.40
C ILE A 6 -10.40 -4.59 -2.79
N ALA A 7 -10.22 -5.66 -3.57
CA ALA A 7 -10.35 -7.03 -3.11
C ALA A 7 -9.30 -7.39 -2.05
N ALA A 8 -8.03 -7.07 -2.27
CA ALA A 8 -6.95 -7.37 -1.34
C ALA A 8 -7.17 -6.71 0.03
N ASN A 9 -7.62 -5.44 0.06
CA ASN A 9 -7.93 -4.72 1.30
C ASN A 9 -9.17 -5.25 2.06
N LYS A 10 -9.89 -6.25 1.54
CA LYS A 10 -10.95 -6.96 2.30
C LYS A 10 -10.40 -8.05 3.20
N VAL A 11 -9.15 -8.46 3.02
CA VAL A 11 -8.48 -9.42 3.89
C VAL A 11 -7.91 -8.68 5.10
N GLY A 12 -8.23 -9.14 6.31
CA GLY A 12 -7.75 -8.51 7.55
C GLY A 12 -6.24 -8.38 7.60
N GLY A 13 -5.76 -7.21 8.02
CA GLY A 13 -4.34 -6.89 8.10
C GLY A 13 -3.67 -6.50 6.78
N ILE A 14 -4.37 -6.57 5.64
CA ILE A 14 -3.84 -6.14 4.34
C ILE A 14 -4.04 -4.64 4.13
N ARG A 15 -2.95 -3.97 3.77
CA ARG A 15 -2.91 -2.57 3.32
C ARG A 15 -2.33 -2.53 1.92
N ALA A 16 -3.19 -2.78 0.94
CA ALA A 16 -2.85 -2.78 -0.48
C ALA A 16 -2.97 -1.38 -1.09
N THR A 17 -1.92 -0.92 -1.76
CA THR A 17 -1.91 0.40 -2.43
C THR A 17 -1.57 0.27 -3.90
N ILE A 18 -2.19 1.10 -4.73
CA ILE A 18 -1.88 1.16 -6.16
C ILE A 18 -0.75 2.16 -6.37
N CYS A 19 0.33 1.73 -7.01
CA CYS A 19 1.45 2.58 -7.37
C CYS A 19 1.71 2.50 -8.86
N MET A 20 1.90 3.66 -9.49
CA MET A 20 2.16 3.84 -10.92
C MET A 20 3.49 4.56 -11.16
N ASN A 21 4.19 4.99 -10.11
CA ASN A 21 5.52 5.57 -10.17
C ASN A 21 6.27 5.35 -8.83
N PRO A 22 7.61 5.52 -8.80
CA PRO A 22 8.43 5.28 -7.62
C PRO A 22 8.01 6.12 -6.40
N LYS A 23 7.58 7.37 -6.62
CA LYS A 23 7.18 8.25 -5.52
C LYS A 23 5.94 7.73 -4.78
N GLN A 24 4.98 7.15 -5.50
CA GLN A 24 3.82 6.51 -4.88
C GLN A 24 4.23 5.28 -4.06
N ALA A 25 5.15 4.47 -4.57
CA ALA A 25 5.68 3.31 -3.84
C ALA A 25 6.40 3.71 -2.56
N GLU A 26 7.24 4.75 -2.62
CA GLU A 26 7.91 5.33 -1.45
C GLU A 26 6.89 5.77 -0.40
N LEU A 27 5.93 6.62 -0.79
CA LEU A 27 4.93 7.15 0.13
C LEU A 27 4.02 6.07 0.70
N ALA A 28 3.69 5.05 -0.09
CA ALA A 28 2.90 3.92 0.38
C ALA A 28 3.59 3.15 1.51
N ARG A 29 4.89 2.88 1.38
CA ARG A 29 5.69 2.26 2.46
C ARG A 29 5.87 3.22 3.64
N ARG A 30 6.38 4.43 3.42
CA ARG A 30 6.70 5.41 4.48
C ARG A 30 5.50 5.81 5.32
N HIS A 31 4.36 6.05 4.68
CA HIS A 31 3.22 6.67 5.34
C HIS A 31 2.10 5.71 5.72
N ASN A 32 1.95 4.60 5.00
CA ASN A 32 0.83 3.70 5.19
C ASN A 32 1.24 2.33 5.71
N ASP A 33 2.56 2.09 5.86
CA ASP A 33 3.12 0.77 6.08
C ASP A 33 2.45 -0.28 5.19
N ALA A 34 2.29 0.05 3.91
CA ALA A 34 1.58 -0.79 2.98
C ALA A 34 2.34 -2.10 2.79
N ASN A 35 1.66 -3.23 2.90
CA ASN A 35 2.27 -4.57 2.85
C ASN A 35 1.91 -5.34 1.57
N VAL A 36 1.07 -4.75 0.71
CA VAL A 36 0.77 -5.27 -0.62
C VAL A 36 0.91 -4.14 -1.65
N LEU A 37 1.77 -4.34 -2.63
CA LEU A 37 1.91 -3.45 -3.78
C LEU A 37 0.97 -3.89 -4.89
N VAL A 38 0.18 -2.97 -5.44
CA VAL A 38 -0.65 -3.21 -6.61
C VAL A 38 -0.15 -2.37 -7.78
N LEU A 39 0.22 -3.03 -8.87
CA LEU A 39 0.58 -2.36 -10.12
C LEU A 39 -0.64 -2.21 -11.02
N ALA A 40 -0.76 -1.05 -11.67
CA ALA A 40 -1.74 -0.81 -12.71
C ALA A 40 -1.02 -0.80 -14.05
N SER A 41 -0.75 -1.98 -14.60
CA SER A 41 0.11 -2.18 -15.80
C SER A 41 -0.30 -1.31 -17.00
N ALA A 42 -1.61 -1.13 -17.23
CA ALA A 42 -2.12 -0.28 -18.30
C ALA A 42 -1.80 1.23 -18.14
N PHE A 43 -1.40 1.66 -16.95
CA PHE A 43 -1.12 3.06 -16.60
C PHE A 43 0.30 3.27 -16.06
N THR A 44 1.12 2.23 -16.03
CA THR A 44 2.49 2.29 -15.51
C THR A 44 3.44 2.20 -16.70
N ALA A 45 4.35 3.17 -16.82
CA ALA A 45 5.37 3.11 -17.86
C ALA A 45 6.26 1.87 -17.63
N PRO A 46 6.62 1.10 -18.67
CA PRO A 46 7.45 -0.09 -18.52
C PRO A 46 8.78 0.19 -17.79
N ASP A 47 9.39 1.34 -18.09
CA ASP A 47 10.67 1.78 -17.51
C ASP A 47 10.54 2.14 -16.01
N ASP A 48 9.34 2.39 -15.51
CA ASP A 48 9.09 2.67 -14.09
C ASP A 48 8.89 1.40 -13.25
N LEU A 49 8.70 0.23 -13.86
CA LEU A 49 8.37 -1.00 -13.11
C LEU A 49 9.47 -1.41 -12.14
N ILE A 50 10.73 -1.45 -12.61
CA ILE A 50 11.87 -1.80 -11.76
C ILE A 50 12.11 -0.73 -10.68
N PRO A 51 12.17 0.58 -11.02
CA PRO A 51 12.24 1.65 -10.01
C PRO A 51 11.14 1.61 -8.94
N ILE A 52 9.90 1.27 -9.31
CA ILE A 52 8.79 1.11 -8.36
C ILE A 52 9.09 -0.04 -7.38
N LEU A 53 9.50 -1.20 -7.89
CA LEU A 53 9.79 -2.37 -7.08
C LEU A 53 10.96 -2.11 -6.13
N ASP A 54 12.07 -1.56 -6.64
CA ASP A 54 13.25 -1.23 -5.84
C ASP A 54 12.90 -0.25 -4.72
N THR A 55 12.16 0.81 -5.06
CA THR A 55 11.71 1.80 -4.07
C THR A 55 10.82 1.14 -3.01
N TRP A 56 9.86 0.30 -3.42
CA TRP A 56 8.96 -0.39 -2.49
C TRP A 56 9.71 -1.28 -1.50
N PHE A 57 10.66 -2.10 -1.97
CA PHE A 57 11.39 -3.03 -1.10
C PHE A 57 12.41 -2.34 -0.20
N GLN A 58 12.99 -1.22 -0.64
CA GLN A 58 14.03 -0.51 0.12
C GLN A 58 13.45 0.51 1.11
N THR A 59 12.20 0.92 0.95
CA THR A 59 11.62 1.98 1.75
C THR A 59 11.06 1.46 3.09
N PRO A 60 11.62 1.90 4.24
CA PRO A 60 11.08 1.56 5.55
C PRO A 60 9.83 2.39 5.88
N PHE A 61 9.09 1.95 6.90
CA PHE A 61 7.97 2.71 7.44
C PHE A 61 8.48 3.83 8.38
N ASP A 62 7.96 5.05 8.26
CA ASP A 62 8.42 6.21 9.05
C ASP A 62 7.85 6.21 10.49
N GLY A 63 6.77 5.49 10.75
CA GLY A 63 6.12 5.50 12.07
C GLY A 63 5.59 6.89 12.46
N GLY A 64 5.79 7.29 13.73
CA GLY A 64 5.39 8.60 14.25
C GLY A 64 3.92 8.95 13.96
N ARG A 65 3.67 10.10 13.32
CA ARG A 65 2.31 10.54 12.96
C ARG A 65 1.56 9.57 12.02
N HIS A 66 2.30 8.75 11.28
CA HIS A 66 1.75 7.77 10.34
C HIS A 66 1.26 6.51 11.06
N ALA A 67 1.97 6.07 12.10
CA ALA A 67 1.57 4.92 12.93
C ALA A 67 0.18 5.11 13.54
N ARG A 68 -0.18 6.35 13.92
CA ARG A 68 -1.53 6.67 14.39
C ARG A 68 -2.61 6.36 13.35
N ARG A 69 -2.38 6.68 12.08
CA ARG A 69 -3.34 6.41 10.99
C ARG A 69 -3.43 4.92 10.69
N VAL A 70 -2.29 4.22 10.68
CA VAL A 70 -2.26 2.76 10.52
C VAL A 70 -3.05 2.08 11.64
N ALA A 71 -2.88 2.51 12.89
CA ALA A 71 -3.63 1.97 14.02
C ALA A 71 -5.15 2.20 13.90
N GLN A 72 -5.58 3.35 13.36
CA GLN A 72 -7.00 3.61 13.09
C GLN A 72 -7.56 2.65 12.03
N ILE A 73 -6.80 2.35 10.99
CA ILE A 73 -7.17 1.35 9.96
C ILE A 73 -7.28 -0.03 10.60
N THR A 74 -6.28 -0.47 11.36
CA THR A 74 -6.29 -1.76 12.07
C THR A 74 -7.48 -1.89 13.01
N GLU A 75 -7.79 -0.84 13.77
CA GLU A 75 -8.93 -0.86 14.70
C GLU A 75 -10.27 -0.92 13.95
N TYR A 76 -10.39 -0.21 12.83
CA TYR A 76 -11.57 -0.30 11.97
C TYR A 76 -11.76 -1.72 11.42
N GLU A 77 -10.70 -2.34 10.92
CA GLU A 77 -10.71 -3.73 10.45
C GLU A 77 -11.20 -4.68 11.55
N ARG A 78 -10.60 -4.60 12.74
CA ARG A 78 -10.93 -5.45 13.89
C ARG A 78 -12.40 -5.34 14.33
N THR A 79 -12.98 -4.16 14.23
CA THR A 79 -14.34 -3.88 14.72
C THR A 79 -15.43 -4.07 13.66
N HIS A 80 -15.09 -4.07 12.37
CA HIS A 80 -16.07 -4.04 11.27
C HIS A 80 -15.89 -5.15 10.21
N GLN A 81 -14.83 -5.97 10.27
CA GLN A 81 -14.68 -7.13 9.36
C GLN A 81 -15.23 -8.45 9.93
N HIS A 82 -15.80 -8.45 11.13
CA HIS A 82 -16.56 -9.59 11.65
C HIS A 82 -18.05 -9.49 11.24
N GLN A 83 -18.34 -9.80 9.98
CA GLN A 83 -19.65 -10.26 9.51
C GLN A 83 -19.48 -11.36 8.47
#